data_AF-A0A7C1XNG4-F1
#
_entry.id   AF-A0A7C1XNG4-F1
#
_cell.length_a   1.000
_cell.length_b   1.000
_cell.length_c   1.000
_cell.angle_alpha   90.00
_cell.angle_beta   90.00
_cell.angle_gamma   90.00
#
_symmetry.space_group_name_H-M   'P 1'
#
loop_
_entity.id
_entity.type
_entity.pdbx_description
1 polymer ?
#
loop_
_entity_poly.entity_id
_entity_poly.type
_entity_poly.pdbx_seq_one_letter_code
_entity_poly.pdbx_strand_id
1 'polypeptide(L)'
;FNLPDKALAQRWLTDRLIKKEGNQDDAARLLAMTHGAPLNALACAEKDLLGLRQSLFETLVELAEGRLDPVKTAGEWVKIEQPLPIKYLHGWVSDMIRLRQVPGCFGERAEYEKVLHSVSRDLDVQKLYIYLDRIAESLQLMVQLNPLPIIESLLIQWANIPKQKAGTQG
;
A
#
# COMPACT_ATOMS: atom_id res chain seq x y z
N PHE A 1 14.59 20.95 -4.89
CA PHE A 1 15.34 19.83 -5.48
C PHE A 1 14.63 19.41 -6.76
N ASN A 2 15.31 19.47 -7.92
CA ASN A 2 14.73 19.05 -9.19
C ASN A 2 14.92 17.54 -9.37
N LEU A 3 13.84 16.81 -9.66
CA LEU A 3 13.91 15.40 -9.97
C LEU A 3 14.59 15.19 -11.34
N PRO A 4 15.52 14.23 -11.46
CA PRO A 4 16.13 13.90 -12.74
C PRO A 4 15.10 13.32 -13.71
N ASP A 5 15.43 13.32 -15.00
CA ASP A 5 14.64 12.65 -16.03
C ASP A 5 14.37 11.18 -15.65
N LYS A 6 13.15 10.70 -15.90
CA LYS A 6 12.69 9.38 -15.46
C LYS A 6 13.51 8.25 -16.06
N ALA A 7 13.91 8.35 -17.33
CA ALA A 7 14.73 7.34 -17.99
C ALA A 7 16.15 7.34 -17.44
N LEU A 8 16.70 8.52 -17.14
CA LEU A 8 18.01 8.66 -16.49
C LEU A 8 18.00 8.07 -15.07
N ALA A 9 16.97 8.37 -14.27
CA ALA A 9 16.80 7.84 -12.92
C ALA A 9 16.69 6.30 -12.92
N GLN A 10 15.93 5.74 -13.85
CA GLN A 10 15.75 4.30 -13.99
C GLN A 10 17.04 3.58 -14.39
N ARG A 11 17.78 4.11 -15.37
CA ARG A 11 19.08 3.54 -15.78
C ARG A 11 20.08 3.57 -14.64
N TRP A 12 20.23 4.72 -13.97
CA TRP A 12 21.15 4.88 -12.85
C TRP A 12 20.84 3.89 -11.71
N LEU A 13 19.56 3.70 -11.38
CA LEU A 13 19.16 2.77 -10.33
C LEU A 13 19.36 1.32 -10.75
N THR A 14 19.03 0.97 -12.00
CA THR A 14 19.24 -0.37 -12.57
C THR A 14 20.71 -0.79 -12.47
N ASP A 15 21.63 0.09 -12.87
CA ASP A 15 23.08 -0.17 -12.80
C ASP A 15 23.59 -0.41 -11.37
N ARG A 16 22.92 0.20 -10.37
CA ARG A 16 23.24 0.02 -8.95
C ARG A 16 22.66 -1.27 -8.37
N LEU A 17 21.47 -1.68 -8.83
CA LEU A 17 20.81 -2.91 -8.40
C LEU A 17 21.46 -4.14 -9.03
N ILE A 18 21.82 -4.12 -10.32
CA ILE A 18 22.53 -5.23 -10.99
C ILE A 18 23.86 -5.54 -10.30
N LYS A 19 24.59 -4.50 -9.84
CA LYS A 19 25.85 -4.66 -9.08
C LYS A 19 25.67 -5.31 -7.71
N LYS A 20 24.44 -5.40 -7.21
CA LYS A 20 24.06 -5.97 -5.91
C LYS A 20 23.15 -7.20 -6.06
N GLU A 21 23.13 -7.85 -7.23
CA GLU A 21 22.25 -9.00 -7.52
C GLU A 21 20.73 -8.70 -7.48
N GLY A 22 20.32 -7.42 -7.55
CA GLY A 22 18.93 -7.00 -7.64
C GLY A 22 18.35 -7.09 -9.07
N ASN A 23 17.03 -7.23 -9.20
CA ASN A 23 16.37 -7.38 -10.49
C ASN A 23 16.15 -6.00 -11.16
N GLN A 24 16.27 -5.96 -12.49
CA GLN A 24 16.04 -4.77 -13.29
C GLN A 24 14.59 -4.25 -13.19
N ASP A 25 13.62 -5.14 -12.97
CA ASP A 25 12.21 -4.78 -12.74
C ASP A 25 11.99 -4.06 -11.40
N ASP A 26 12.87 -4.26 -10.42
CA ASP A 26 12.76 -3.61 -9.11
C ASP A 26 13.06 -2.11 -9.20
N ALA A 27 13.92 -1.69 -10.14
CA ALA A 27 14.27 -0.28 -10.32
C ALA A 27 13.03 0.59 -10.63
N ALA A 28 12.18 0.13 -11.55
CA ALA A 28 10.97 0.85 -11.92
C ALA A 28 9.95 0.89 -10.77
N ARG A 29 9.82 -0.21 -10.01
CA ARG A 29 8.91 -0.33 -8.86
C ARG A 29 9.37 0.55 -7.68
N LEU A 30 10.66 0.54 -7.36
CA LEU A 30 11.24 1.39 -6.31
C LEU A 30 11.11 2.87 -6.65
N LEU A 31 11.34 3.27 -7.90
CA LEU A 31 11.13 4.65 -8.33
C LEU A 31 9.66 5.06 -8.28
N ALA A 32 8.73 4.17 -8.62
CA ALA A 32 7.30 4.46 -8.45
C ALA A 32 6.96 4.68 -6.97
N MET A 33 7.51 3.85 -6.07
CA MET A 33 7.31 3.94 -4.63
C MET A 33 7.88 5.24 -4.03
N THR A 34 8.98 5.76 -4.57
CA THR A 34 9.64 6.98 -4.08
C THR A 34 9.33 8.22 -4.90
N HIS A 35 8.24 8.20 -5.68
CA HIS A 35 7.80 9.33 -6.51
C HIS A 35 8.90 9.84 -7.47
N GLY A 36 9.71 8.93 -7.98
CA GLY A 36 10.79 9.21 -8.92
C GLY A 36 12.11 9.62 -8.28
N ALA A 37 12.23 9.63 -6.94
CA ALA A 37 13.47 9.96 -6.25
C ALA A 37 14.46 8.76 -6.22
N PRO A 38 15.56 8.76 -7.01
CA PRO A 38 16.40 7.58 -7.18
C PRO A 38 17.24 7.21 -5.95
N LEU A 39 17.65 8.20 -5.14
CA LEU A 39 18.39 7.94 -3.90
C LEU A 39 17.49 7.27 -2.85
N ASN A 40 16.25 7.73 -2.72
CA ASN A 40 15.27 7.10 -1.85
C ASN A 40 14.96 5.68 -2.36
N ALA A 41 14.85 5.50 -3.68
CA ALA A 41 14.60 4.20 -4.29
C ALA A 41 15.72 3.20 -3.98
N LEU A 42 17.00 3.64 -4.04
CA LEU A 42 18.14 2.83 -3.64
C LEU A 42 18.11 2.48 -2.15
N ALA A 43 17.81 3.45 -1.27
CA ALA A 43 17.69 3.19 0.16
C ALA A 43 16.55 2.21 0.50
N CYS A 44 15.47 2.22 -0.29
CA CYS A 44 14.38 1.26 -0.16
C CYS A 44 14.81 -0.16 -0.57
N ALA A 45 15.63 -0.30 -1.60
CA ALA A 45 16.19 -1.58 -2.02
C ALA A 45 17.11 -2.18 -0.94
N GLU A 46 17.95 -1.33 -0.33
CA GLU A 46 18.90 -1.76 0.70
C GLU A 46 18.23 -2.24 1.99
N LYS A 47 16.98 -1.83 2.23
CA LYS A 47 16.18 -2.20 3.39
C LYS A 47 15.16 -3.32 3.11
N ASP A 48 15.22 -3.96 1.93
CA ASP A 48 14.22 -4.94 1.46
C ASP A 48 12.76 -4.48 1.64
N LEU A 49 12.51 -3.19 1.38
CA LEU A 49 11.16 -2.63 1.56
C LEU A 49 10.15 -3.17 0.54
N LEU A 50 10.61 -3.77 -0.56
CA LEU A 50 9.76 -4.43 -1.54
C LEU A 50 9.17 -5.73 -0.98
N GLY A 51 10.01 -6.61 -0.40
CA GLY A 51 9.55 -7.83 0.25
C GLY A 51 8.60 -7.54 1.41
N LEU A 52 8.96 -6.55 2.24
CA LEU A 52 8.09 -6.08 3.33
C LEU A 52 6.75 -5.55 2.81
N ARG A 53 6.76 -4.68 1.78
CA ARG A 53 5.54 -4.12 1.20
C ARG A 53 4.64 -5.21 0.61
N GLN A 54 5.22 -6.20 -0.05
CA GLN A 54 4.48 -7.35 -0.57
C GLN A 54 3.85 -8.19 0.56
N SER A 55 4.61 -8.53 1.60
CA SER A 55 4.09 -9.27 2.75
C SER A 55 2.94 -8.53 3.46
N LEU A 56 3.09 -7.22 3.64
CA LEU A 56 2.03 -6.36 4.20
C LEU A 56 0.79 -6.33 3.30
N PHE A 57 0.98 -6.31 1.98
CA PHE A 57 -0.11 -6.33 1.02
C PHE A 57 -0.88 -7.65 1.05
N GLU A 58 -0.18 -8.79 1.07
CA GLU A 58 -0.77 -10.12 1.17
C GLU A 58 -1.59 -10.25 2.47
N THR A 59 -1.02 -9.80 3.59
CA THR A 59 -1.70 -9.75 4.88
C THR A 59 -2.99 -8.92 4.82
N LEU A 60 -2.97 -7.79 4.12
CA LEU A 60 -4.16 -6.94 3.93
C LEU A 60 -5.27 -7.66 3.17
N VAL A 61 -4.90 -8.39 2.12
CA VAL A 61 -5.84 -9.18 1.31
C VAL A 61 -6.47 -10.29 2.16
N GLU A 62 -5.65 -11.04 2.90
CA GLU A 62 -6.14 -12.11 3.78
C GLU A 62 -7.06 -11.61 4.90
N LEU A 63 -6.81 -10.41 5.44
CA LEU A 63 -7.71 -9.76 6.39
C LEU A 63 -9.07 -9.41 5.78
N ALA A 64 -9.10 -8.88 4.55
CA ALA A 64 -10.35 -8.57 3.85
C ALA A 64 -11.18 -9.83 3.55
N GLU A 65 -10.51 -10.97 3.39
CA GLU A 65 -11.12 -12.28 3.17
C GLU A 65 -11.48 -13.01 4.47
N GLY A 66 -11.18 -12.43 5.64
CA GLY A 66 -11.46 -13.01 6.95
C GLY A 66 -10.58 -14.21 7.31
N ARG A 67 -9.43 -14.37 6.65
CA ARG A 67 -8.47 -15.47 6.90
C ARG A 67 -7.50 -15.18 8.04
N LEU A 68 -7.30 -13.91 8.38
CA LEU A 68 -6.44 -13.48 9.48
C LEU A 68 -7.23 -12.78 10.59
N ASP A 69 -6.68 -12.82 11.78
CA ASP A 69 -7.17 -12.08 12.95
C ASP A 69 -6.55 -10.67 12.97
N PRO A 70 -7.36 -9.59 12.86
CA PRO A 70 -6.84 -8.23 12.77
C PRO A 70 -6.07 -7.76 14.01
N VAL A 71 -6.37 -8.28 15.20
CA VAL A 71 -5.68 -7.93 16.45
C VAL A 71 -4.30 -8.59 16.49
N LYS A 72 -4.23 -9.88 16.14
CA LYS A 72 -2.94 -10.59 16.02
C LYS A 72 -2.05 -9.95 14.96
N THR A 73 -2.63 -9.63 13.80
CA THR A 73 -1.89 -8.95 12.73
C THR A 73 -1.37 -7.58 13.16
N ALA A 74 -2.15 -6.81 13.93
CA ALA A 74 -1.69 -5.53 14.46
C ALA A 74 -0.46 -5.68 15.37
N GLY A 75 -0.43 -6.75 16.17
CA GLY A 75 0.73 -7.11 16.99
C GLY A 75 2.00 -7.42 16.19
N GLU A 76 1.87 -7.90 14.96
CA GLU A 76 3.02 -8.06 14.05
C GLU A 76 3.37 -6.74 13.35
N TRP A 77 2.36 -5.98 12.93
CA TRP A 77 2.56 -4.70 12.24
C TRP A 77 3.22 -3.64 13.13
N VAL A 78 2.95 -3.65 14.44
CA VAL A 78 3.55 -2.69 15.37
C VAL A 78 5.07 -2.88 15.53
N LYS A 79 5.60 -4.08 15.25
CA LYS A 79 7.04 -4.38 15.31
C LYS A 79 7.82 -3.77 14.15
N ILE A 80 7.14 -3.35 13.08
CA ILE A 80 7.74 -2.68 11.91
C ILE A 80 7.97 -1.20 12.25
N GLU A 81 8.93 -0.56 11.58
CA GLU A 81 9.21 0.87 11.72
C GLU A 81 7.95 1.72 11.44
N GLN A 82 7.42 2.38 12.47
CA GLN A 82 6.22 3.21 12.34
C GLN A 82 6.55 4.58 11.72
N PRO A 83 5.65 5.17 10.92
CA PRO A 83 4.30 4.68 10.57
C PRO A 83 4.26 3.96 9.21
N LEU A 84 5.31 3.23 8.82
CA LEU A 84 5.47 2.68 7.47
C LEU A 84 4.30 1.77 7.03
N PRO A 85 3.83 0.80 7.83
CA PRO A 85 2.72 -0.08 7.41
C PRO A 85 1.44 0.72 7.10
N ILE A 86 1.16 1.74 7.90
CA ILE A 86 -0.04 2.57 7.75
C ILE A 86 0.08 3.52 6.54
N LYS A 87 1.29 3.96 6.19
CA LYS A 87 1.53 4.71 4.93
C LYS A 87 1.26 3.85 3.70
N TYR A 88 1.66 2.58 3.70
CA TYR A 88 1.34 1.68 2.59
C TYR A 88 -0.16 1.39 2.51
N LEU A 89 -0.81 1.14 3.65
CA LEU A 89 -2.25 0.99 3.75
C LEU A 89 -3.00 2.19 3.14
N HIS A 90 -2.62 3.42 3.51
CA HIS A 90 -3.17 4.63 2.93
C HIS A 90 -3.03 4.66 1.40
N GLY A 91 -1.84 4.33 0.88
CA GLY A 91 -1.58 4.26 -0.56
C GLY A 91 -2.49 3.27 -1.27
N TRP A 92 -2.58 2.04 -0.77
CA TRP A 92 -3.42 1.00 -1.36
C TRP A 92 -4.91 1.36 -1.34
N VAL A 93 -5.43 1.92 -0.24
CA VAL A 93 -6.83 2.35 -0.17
C VAL A 93 -7.10 3.51 -1.15
N SER A 94 -6.18 4.46 -1.28
CA SER A 94 -6.28 5.53 -2.28
C SER A 94 -6.31 4.97 -3.70
N ASP A 95 -5.47 3.98 -4.01
CA ASP A 95 -5.41 3.35 -5.32
C ASP A 95 -6.69 2.55 -5.62
N MET A 96 -7.24 1.82 -4.65
CA MET A 96 -8.55 1.15 -4.78
C MET A 96 -9.66 2.13 -5.13
N ILE A 97 -9.72 3.28 -4.44
CA ILE A 97 -10.71 4.33 -4.71
C ILE A 97 -10.56 4.88 -6.13
N ARG A 98 -9.33 5.17 -6.56
CA ARG A 98 -9.06 5.65 -7.93
C ARG A 98 -9.46 4.62 -8.98
N LEU A 99 -9.14 3.35 -8.77
CA LEU A 99 -9.53 2.25 -9.67
C LEU A 99 -11.05 2.12 -9.80
N ARG A 100 -11.79 2.36 -8.72
CA ARG A 100 -13.27 2.35 -8.72
C ARG A 100 -13.88 3.51 -9.50
N GLN A 101 -13.17 4.63 -9.63
CA GLN A 101 -13.67 5.82 -10.32
C GLN A 101 -13.25 5.89 -11.78
N VAL A 102 -12.02 5.46 -12.08
CA VAL A 102 -11.45 5.50 -13.43
C VAL A 102 -10.76 4.17 -13.70
N PRO A 103 -11.50 3.18 -14.25
CA PRO A 103 -10.91 1.91 -14.66
C PRO A 103 -9.74 2.14 -15.64
N GLY A 104 -8.58 1.51 -15.38
CA GLY A 104 -7.39 1.64 -16.23
C GLY A 104 -6.55 2.92 -16.03
N CYS A 105 -6.82 3.73 -15.00
CA CYS A 105 -6.03 4.94 -14.74
C CYS A 105 -4.57 4.69 -14.34
N PHE A 106 -4.21 3.45 -13.97
CA PHE A 106 -2.86 3.09 -13.55
C PHE A 106 -1.97 2.53 -14.68
N GLY A 107 -2.52 2.21 -15.86
CA GLY A 107 -1.77 1.63 -16.98
C GLY A 107 -1.00 0.36 -16.61
N GLU A 108 0.17 0.11 -17.20
CA GLU A 108 1.05 -1.03 -16.87
C GLU A 108 1.74 -0.91 -15.49
N ARG A 109 1.39 0.10 -14.70
CA ARG A 109 2.21 0.62 -13.59
C ARG A 109 1.78 0.16 -12.21
N ALA A 110 0.63 -0.48 -12.07
CA ALA A 110 0.16 -0.96 -10.78
C ALA A 110 0.44 -2.46 -10.63
N GLU A 111 1.57 -2.74 -9.98
CA GLU A 111 2.00 -4.07 -9.50
C GLU A 111 0.88 -4.86 -8.81
N TYR A 112 -0.05 -4.15 -8.16
CA TYR A 112 -1.18 -4.72 -7.43
C TYR A 112 -2.54 -4.46 -8.11
N GLU A 113 -2.58 -3.91 -9.33
CA GLU A 113 -3.83 -3.41 -9.93
C GLU A 113 -4.94 -4.45 -9.95
N LYS A 114 -4.62 -5.65 -10.42
CA LYS A 114 -5.59 -6.75 -10.55
C LYS A 114 -6.14 -7.17 -9.19
N VAL A 115 -5.27 -7.26 -8.18
CA VAL A 115 -5.65 -7.68 -6.83
C VAL A 115 -6.42 -6.57 -6.11
N LEU A 116 -5.94 -5.32 -6.17
CA LEU A 116 -6.62 -4.14 -5.65
C LEU A 116 -8.01 -3.97 -6.27
N HIS A 117 -8.12 -4.14 -7.59
CA HIS A 117 -9.39 -4.10 -8.29
C HIS A 117 -10.32 -5.23 -7.83
N SER A 118 -9.80 -6.46 -7.70
CA SER A 118 -10.59 -7.61 -7.21
C SER A 118 -11.12 -7.37 -5.79
N VAL A 119 -10.25 -6.92 -4.87
CA VAL A 119 -10.63 -6.66 -3.47
C VAL A 119 -11.62 -5.50 -3.38
N SER A 120 -11.38 -4.40 -4.10
CA SER A 120 -12.23 -3.20 -4.05
C SER A 120 -13.54 -3.31 -4.83
N ARG A 121 -13.66 -4.24 -5.79
CA ARG A 121 -14.89 -4.47 -6.56
C ARG A 121 -16.07 -4.78 -5.64
N ASP A 122 -15.82 -5.52 -4.58
CA ASP A 122 -16.88 -5.97 -3.70
C ASP A 122 -17.10 -5.03 -2.51
N LEU A 123 -16.22 -4.05 -2.26
CA LEU A 123 -16.31 -3.15 -1.10
C LEU A 123 -17.12 -1.89 -1.39
N ASP A 124 -17.86 -1.41 -0.38
CA ASP A 124 -18.57 -0.13 -0.46
C ASP A 124 -17.60 1.05 -0.61
N VAL A 125 -17.71 1.78 -1.73
CA VAL A 125 -16.79 2.88 -2.06
C VAL A 125 -16.92 4.07 -1.11
N GLN A 126 -18.12 4.36 -0.58
CA GLN A 126 -18.30 5.42 0.40
C GLN A 126 -17.62 5.04 1.72
N LYS A 127 -17.66 3.76 2.08
CA LYS A 127 -16.96 3.25 3.27
C LYS A 127 -15.44 3.26 3.09
N LEU A 128 -14.94 3.03 1.87
CA LEU A 128 -13.51 3.20 1.57
C LEU A 128 -13.05 4.65 1.75
N TYR A 129 -13.85 5.65 1.36
CA TYR A 129 -13.53 7.06 1.60
C TYR A 129 -13.46 7.39 3.10
N ILE A 130 -14.47 6.99 3.88
CA ILE A 130 -14.48 7.18 5.34
C ILE A 130 -13.26 6.48 5.97
N TYR A 131 -12.89 5.31 5.46
CA TYR A 131 -11.72 4.59 5.93
C TYR A 131 -10.41 5.32 5.60
N LEU A 132 -10.29 5.88 4.39
CA LEU A 132 -9.12 6.66 3.98
C LEU A 132 -8.91 7.89 4.90
N ASP A 133 -9.98 8.62 5.20
CA ASP A 133 -9.92 9.78 6.10
C ASP A 133 -9.45 9.37 7.50
N ARG A 134 -9.97 8.26 8.03
CA ARG A 134 -9.56 7.71 9.33
C ARG A 134 -8.11 7.24 9.36
N ILE A 135 -7.58 6.70 8.27
CA ILE A 135 -6.15 6.40 8.16
C ILE A 135 -5.32 7.69 8.24
N ALA A 136 -5.74 8.74 7.53
CA ALA A 136 -5.02 10.02 7.54
C ALA A 136 -5.00 10.67 8.93
N GLU A 137 -6.12 10.65 9.65
CA GLU A 137 -6.21 11.09 11.05
C GLU A 137 -5.31 10.25 11.96
N SER A 138 -5.34 8.92 11.80
CA SER A 138 -4.54 8.00 12.60
C SER A 138 -3.04 8.23 12.45
N LEU A 139 -2.58 8.53 11.22
CA LEU A 139 -1.18 8.87 10.96
C LEU A 139 -0.71 10.10 11.74
N GLN A 140 -1.59 11.07 12.01
CA GLN A 140 -1.26 12.24 12.83
C GLN A 140 -1.17 11.87 14.32
N LEU A 141 -2.08 11.02 14.80
CA LEU A 141 -2.16 10.58 16.19
C LEU A 141 -1.01 9.66 16.62
N MET A 142 -0.49 8.83 15.70
CA MET A 142 0.62 7.90 15.98
C MET A 142 1.93 8.59 16.37
N VAL A 143 2.06 9.91 16.14
CA VAL A 143 3.24 10.68 16.58
C VAL A 143 3.26 10.82 18.12
N GLN A 144 2.10 10.78 18.77
CA GLN A 144 1.96 11.10 20.19
C GLN A 144 1.41 9.93 21.03
N LEU A 145 0.78 8.96 20.39
CA LEU A 145 0.09 7.85 21.05
C LEU A 145 0.76 6.51 20.78
N ASN A 146 0.42 5.50 21.60
CA ASN A 146 0.83 4.13 21.36
C ASN A 146 0.29 3.64 20.00
N PRO A 147 1.14 3.17 19.07
CA PRO A 147 0.72 2.74 17.75
C PRO A 147 -0.15 1.48 17.75
N LEU A 148 0.01 0.55 18.70
CA LEU A 148 -0.72 -0.73 18.69
C LEU A 148 -2.26 -0.58 18.62
N PRO A 149 -2.93 0.12 19.56
CA PRO A 149 -4.40 0.23 19.54
C PRO A 149 -4.92 0.98 18.29
N ILE A 150 -4.10 1.87 17.72
CA ILE A 150 -4.43 2.55 16.47
C ILE A 150 -4.42 1.55 15.31
N ILE A 151 -3.37 0.74 15.22
CA ILE A 151 -3.24 -0.30 14.19
C ILE A 151 -4.36 -1.34 14.33
N GLU A 152 -4.63 -1.83 15.54
CA GLU A 152 -5.74 -2.76 15.81
C GLU A 152 -7.07 -2.20 15.29
N SER A 153 -7.38 -0.96 15.65
CA SER A 153 -8.60 -0.27 15.24
C SER A 153 -8.73 -0.15 13.73
N LEU A 154 -7.63 0.19 13.04
CA LEU A 154 -7.59 0.29 11.58
C LEU A 154 -7.75 -1.07 10.89
N LEU A 155 -7.12 -2.12 11.38
CA LEU A 155 -7.19 -3.47 10.78
C LEU A 155 -8.54 -4.14 11.04
N ILE A 156 -9.13 -3.94 12.23
CA ILE A 156 -10.50 -4.39 12.53
C ILE A 156 -11.48 -3.71 11.59
N GLN A 157 -11.36 -2.40 11.38
CA GLN A 157 -12.25 -1.70 10.47
C GLN A 157 -12.10 -2.19 9.04
N TRP A 158 -10.87 -2.40 8.57
CA TRP A 158 -10.58 -2.96 7.24
C TRP A 158 -11.28 -4.30 7.02
N ALA A 159 -11.10 -5.24 7.94
CA ALA A 159 -11.70 -6.58 7.86
C ALA A 159 -13.24 -6.55 7.86
N ASN A 160 -13.84 -5.46 8.34
CA ASN A 160 -15.29 -5.28 8.48
C ASN A 160 -15.87 -4.25 7.50
N ILE A 161 -15.13 -3.78 6.49
CA ILE A 161 -15.71 -2.90 5.48
C ILE A 161 -16.85 -3.65 4.78
N PRO A 162 -18.10 -3.12 4.78
CA PRO A 162 -19.22 -3.79 4.17
C PRO A 162 -19.00 -4.03 2.69
N LYS A 163 -19.38 -5.22 2.24
CA LYS A 163 -19.46 -5.50 0.80
C LYS A 163 -20.67 -4.79 0.19
N GLN A 164 -20.54 -4.29 -1.04
CA GLN A 164 -21.65 -3.71 -1.80
C GLN A 164 -22.75 -4.76 -1.92
N LYS A 165 -23.95 -4.43 -1.47
CA LYS A 165 -25.12 -5.24 -1.80
C LYS A 165 -25.28 -5.19 -3.32
N ALA A 166 -25.18 -6.35 -3.98
CA ALA A 166 -25.61 -6.47 -5.36
C ALA A 166 -27.03 -5.89 -5.44
N GLY A 167 -27.20 -4.81 -6.20
CA GLY A 167 -28.52 -4.22 -6.37
C GLY A 167 -29.46 -5.29 -6.88
N THR A 168 -30.46 -5.64 -6.09
CA THR A 168 -31.67 -6.30 -6.56
C THR A 168 -32.31 -5.33 -7.56
N GLN A 169 -31.91 -5.40 -8.83
CA GLN A 169 -32.69 -4.83 -9.92
C GLN A 169 -33.89 -5.77 -10.10
N GLY A 170 -35.03 -5.34 -9.57
CA GLY A 170 -36.35 -5.81 -9.97
C GLY A 170 -36.85 -5.07 -11.20
#